data_AF-A0A2E1HED8-F1
#
_entry.id   AF-A0A2E1HED8-F1
#
_cell.length_a   1.000
_cell.length_b   1.000
_cell.length_c   1.000
_cell.angle_alpha   90.00
_cell.angle_beta   90.00
_cell.angle_gamma   90.00
#
_symmetry.space_group_name_H-M   'P 1'
#
loop_
_entity.id
_entity.type
_entity.pdbx_description
1 polymer ?
#
loop_
_entity_poly.entity_id
_entity_poly.type
_entity_poly.pdbx_seq_one_letter_code
_entity_poly.pdbx_strand_id
1 'polypeptide(L)'
;MRAHSTLASSSVDQLIAAYAAIGVEQYESTQTHEVSRYNRLFKKRREITAELRRRGPTAVRALLPLLSHPNLQVILMAAEDLMDLEPARCRVAFEYVKASQIMTQAADASLSLKIMDGEIRPFV
;
A
#
# COMPACT_ATOMS: atom_id res chain seq x y z
N MET A 1 5.47 8.65 22.24
CA MET A 1 6.85 8.14 22.02
C MET A 1 6.99 6.62 21.87
N ARG A 2 5.96 5.77 22.15
CA ARG A 2 6.13 4.29 22.14
C ARG A 2 6.03 3.59 20.77
N ALA A 3 5.25 4.11 19.82
CA ALA A 3 5.03 3.42 18.53
C ALA A 3 6.31 3.38 17.67
N HIS A 4 7.06 4.49 17.64
CA HIS A 4 8.27 4.61 16.83
C HIS A 4 9.40 3.66 17.28
N SER A 5 9.53 3.42 18.59
CA SER A 5 10.52 2.48 19.13
C SER A 5 10.18 1.03 18.80
N THR A 6 8.90 0.68 18.77
CA THR A 6 8.44 -0.68 18.43
C THR A 6 8.66 -1.01 16.96
N LEU A 7 8.42 -0.04 16.06
CA LEU A 7 8.70 -0.23 14.63
C LEU A 7 10.20 -0.37 14.37
N ALA A 8 11.02 0.45 15.01
CA ALA A 8 12.48 0.40 14.87
C ALA A 8 13.08 -0.95 15.29
N SER A 9 12.52 -1.62 16.31
CA SER A 9 12.98 -2.92 16.78
C SER A 9 12.35 -4.12 16.05
N SER A 10 11.34 -3.90 15.19
CA SER A 10 10.70 -4.97 14.42
C SER A 10 11.59 -5.40 13.25
N SER A 11 11.61 -6.69 12.94
CA SER A 11 12.23 -7.21 11.71
C SER A 11 11.45 -6.74 10.47
N VAL A 12 12.09 -6.81 9.29
CA VAL A 12 11.40 -6.46 8.03
C VAL A 12 10.18 -7.34 7.82
N ASP A 13 10.29 -8.65 8.04
CA ASP A 13 9.17 -9.59 7.86
C ASP A 13 7.97 -9.26 8.76
N GLN A 14 8.23 -8.86 10.02
CA GLN A 14 7.17 -8.41 10.93
C GLN A 14 6.49 -7.13 10.44
N LEU A 15 7.26 -6.19 9.87
CA LEU A 15 6.69 -4.98 9.28
C LEU A 15 5.84 -5.31 8.04
N ILE A 16 6.27 -6.23 7.18
CA ILE A 16 5.51 -6.68 6.00
C ILE A 16 4.23 -7.40 6.41
N ALA A 17 4.28 -8.27 7.42
CA ALA A 17 3.10 -8.95 7.96
C ALA A 17 2.09 -7.96 8.55
N ALA A 18 2.55 -6.98 9.34
CA ALA A 18 1.69 -5.93 9.89
C ALA A 18 1.09 -5.03 8.80
N TYR A 19 1.88 -4.72 7.76
CA TYR A 19 1.43 -3.97 6.60
C TYR A 19 0.28 -4.69 5.87
N ALA A 20 0.43 -5.99 5.59
CA ALA A 20 -0.59 -6.79 4.92
C ALA A 20 -1.87 -6.88 5.77
N ALA A 21 -1.74 -7.11 7.09
CA ALA A 21 -2.88 -7.15 8.00
C ALA A 21 -3.66 -5.83 8.01
N ILE A 22 -2.96 -4.69 8.01
CA ILE A 22 -3.59 -3.37 7.89
C ILE A 22 -4.40 -3.25 6.60
N GLY A 23 -3.89 -3.75 5.48
CA GLY A 23 -4.61 -3.71 4.20
C GLY A 23 -5.91 -4.51 4.21
N VAL A 24 -5.88 -5.70 4.80
CA VAL A 24 -7.09 -6.51 4.97
C VAL A 24 -8.11 -5.78 5.84
N GLU A 25 -7.71 -5.20 6.97
CA GLU A 25 -8.62 -4.46 7.83
C GLU A 25 -9.13 -3.15 7.20
N GLN A 26 -8.32 -2.49 6.37
CA GLN A 26 -8.76 -1.32 5.60
C GLN A 26 -9.81 -1.70 4.57
N TYR A 27 -9.61 -2.82 3.87
CA TYR A 27 -10.58 -3.34 2.93
C TYR A 27 -11.93 -3.60 3.62
N GLU A 28 -11.94 -4.25 4.79
CA GLU A 28 -13.14 -4.45 5.60
C GLU A 28 -13.78 -3.12 6.03
N SER A 29 -12.97 -2.16 6.50
CA SER A 29 -13.45 -0.84 6.94
C SER A 29 -14.13 -0.06 5.80
N THR A 30 -13.69 -0.24 4.55
CA THR A 30 -14.34 0.34 3.38
C THR A 30 -15.72 -0.27 3.14
N GLN A 31 -15.86 -1.59 3.31
CA GLN A 31 -17.15 -2.28 3.15
C GLN A 31 -18.15 -1.90 4.26
N THR A 32 -17.67 -1.66 5.47
CA THR A 32 -18.51 -1.27 6.63
C THR A 32 -18.68 0.24 6.79
N HIS A 33 -18.12 1.04 5.87
CA HIS A 33 -18.11 2.51 5.94
C HIS A 33 -17.50 3.08 7.25
N GLU A 34 -16.58 2.35 7.89
CA GLU A 34 -15.88 2.75 9.11
C GLU A 34 -14.71 3.70 8.83
N VAL A 35 -15.00 4.91 8.34
CA VAL A 35 -14.00 5.90 7.90
C VAL A 35 -12.96 6.22 8.98
N SER A 36 -13.38 6.36 10.24
CA SER A 36 -12.46 6.61 11.36
C SER A 36 -11.45 5.47 11.58
N ARG A 37 -11.91 4.22 11.40
CA ARG A 37 -11.04 3.04 11.49
C ARG A 37 -10.08 3.00 10.32
N TYR A 38 -10.59 3.20 9.10
CA TYR A 38 -9.79 3.28 7.89
C TYR A 38 -8.66 4.33 8.02
N ASN A 39 -8.97 5.54 8.47
CA ASN A 39 -8.01 6.63 8.62
C ASN A 39 -6.94 6.33 9.68
N ARG A 40 -7.31 5.68 10.79
CA ARG A 40 -6.33 5.25 11.80
C ARG A 40 -5.38 4.19 11.23
N LEU A 41 -5.91 3.23 10.49
CA LEU A 41 -5.13 2.19 9.81
C LEU A 41 -4.21 2.78 8.74
N PHE A 42 -4.68 3.77 7.99
CA PHE A 42 -3.89 4.48 6.98
C PHE A 42 -2.66 5.14 7.60
N LYS A 43 -2.82 5.82 8.74
CA LYS A 43 -1.70 6.41 9.48
C LYS A 43 -0.69 5.36 9.92
N LYS A 44 -1.15 4.21 10.43
CA LYS A 44 -0.26 3.09 10.81
C LYS A 44 0.52 2.53 9.61
N ARG A 45 -0.14 2.32 8.46
CA ARG A 45 0.53 1.92 7.22
C ARG A 45 1.64 2.91 6.87
N ARG A 46 1.34 4.21 6.90
CA ARG A 46 2.30 5.28 6.60
C ARG A 46 3.51 5.25 7.53
N GLU A 47 3.34 4.95 8.81
CA GLU A 47 4.44 4.79 9.77
C GLU A 47 5.33 3.59 9.40
N ILE A 48 4.73 2.45 9.01
CA ILE A 48 5.48 1.27 8.54
C ILE A 48 6.26 1.58 7.27
N THR A 49 5.62 2.17 6.26
CA THR A 49 6.28 2.53 5.00
C THR A 49 7.41 3.53 5.24
N ALA A 50 7.23 4.53 6.11
CA ALA A 50 8.28 5.47 6.47
C ALA A 50 9.49 4.76 7.10
N GLU A 51 9.24 3.79 7.97
CA GLU A 51 10.30 2.96 8.56
C GLU A 51 11.02 2.09 7.53
N LEU A 52 10.30 1.44 6.60
CA LEU A 52 10.91 0.68 5.51
C LEU A 52 11.77 1.58 4.61
N ARG A 53 11.29 2.77 4.26
CA ARG A 53 12.04 3.77 3.48
C ARG A 53 13.30 4.22 4.21
N ARG A 54 13.23 4.41 5.53
CA ARG A 54 14.40 4.75 6.38
C ARG A 54 15.46 3.64 6.38
N ARG A 55 15.04 2.37 6.29
CA ARG A 55 15.94 1.20 6.18
C ARG A 55 16.52 1.00 4.79
N GLY A 56 16.03 1.74 3.79
CA GLY A 56 16.56 1.78 2.44
C GLY A 56 15.78 0.93 1.43
N PRO A 57 16.17 1.01 0.14
CA PRO A 57 15.39 0.44 -0.97
C PRO A 57 15.14 -1.06 -0.87
N THR A 58 16.11 -1.83 -0.34
CA THR A 58 15.95 -3.28 -0.15
C THR A 58 14.82 -3.62 0.82
N ALA A 59 14.64 -2.83 1.88
CA ALA A 59 13.57 -3.04 2.84
C ALA A 59 12.20 -2.67 2.23
N VAL A 60 12.13 -1.63 1.40
CA VAL A 60 10.89 -1.30 0.66
C VAL A 60 10.54 -2.41 -0.34
N ARG A 61 11.53 -2.94 -1.06
CA ARG A 61 11.34 -4.07 -2.00
C ARG A 61 10.86 -5.36 -1.33
N ALA A 62 10.94 -5.50 -0.02
CA ALA A 62 10.33 -6.62 0.70
C ALA A 62 8.79 -6.64 0.58
N LEU A 63 8.16 -5.55 0.12
CA LEU A 63 6.74 -5.50 -0.23
C LEU A 63 6.41 -6.22 -1.56
N LEU A 64 7.39 -6.53 -2.41
CA LEU A 64 7.16 -7.13 -3.73
C LEU A 64 6.24 -8.36 -3.75
N PRO A 65 6.35 -9.32 -2.80
CA PRO A 65 5.46 -10.47 -2.76
C PRO A 65 3.97 -10.10 -2.58
N LEU A 66 3.68 -8.93 -1.98
CA LEU A 66 2.32 -8.48 -1.74
C LEU A 66 1.59 -8.02 -3.01
N LEU A 67 2.30 -7.80 -4.12
CA LEU A 67 1.68 -7.52 -5.42
C LEU A 67 0.84 -8.71 -5.96
N SER A 68 0.99 -9.90 -5.37
CA SER A 68 0.21 -11.10 -5.69
C SER A 68 -0.67 -11.56 -4.52
N HIS A 69 -0.90 -10.70 -3.52
CA HIS A 69 -1.74 -11.02 -2.36
C HIS A 69 -3.22 -11.18 -2.76
N PRO A 70 -4.02 -12.07 -2.15
CA PRO A 70 -5.43 -12.25 -2.54
C PRO A 70 -6.34 -11.05 -2.24
N ASN A 71 -5.95 -10.15 -1.36
CA ASN A 71 -6.73 -8.96 -1.01
C ASN A 71 -6.32 -7.75 -1.88
N LEU A 72 -7.29 -7.16 -2.58
CA LEU A 72 -7.07 -6.05 -3.52
C LEU A 72 -6.52 -4.78 -2.87
N GLN A 73 -6.91 -4.47 -1.63
CA GLN A 73 -6.35 -3.33 -0.91
C GLN A 73 -4.85 -3.56 -0.62
N VAL A 74 -4.47 -4.78 -0.24
CA VAL A 74 -3.05 -5.12 -0.02
C VAL A 74 -2.23 -4.95 -1.30
N ILE A 75 -2.74 -5.42 -2.44
CA ILE A 75 -2.10 -5.23 -3.74
C ILE A 75 -1.95 -3.75 -4.08
N LEU A 76 -3.05 -2.99 -3.99
CA LEU A 76 -3.10 -1.56 -4.34
C LEU A 76 -2.07 -0.76 -3.55
N MET A 77 -2.07 -0.93 -2.23
CA MET A 77 -1.16 -0.23 -1.34
C MET A 77 0.31 -0.58 -1.61
N ALA A 78 0.61 -1.87 -1.81
CA ALA A 78 1.97 -2.30 -2.12
C ALA A 78 2.46 -1.69 -3.44
N ALA A 79 1.60 -1.63 -4.46
CA ALA A 79 1.92 -1.01 -5.74
C ALA A 79 2.17 0.51 -5.61
N GLU A 80 1.40 1.22 -4.79
CA GLU A 80 1.64 2.66 -4.50
C GLU A 80 3.02 2.88 -3.86
N ASP A 81 3.41 2.04 -2.89
CA ASP A 81 4.66 2.20 -2.14
C ASP A 81 5.90 1.72 -2.91
N LEU A 82 5.71 0.89 -3.94
CA LEU A 82 6.76 0.36 -4.81
C LEU A 82 6.90 1.12 -6.14
N MET A 83 5.97 2.03 -6.48
CA MET A 83 5.89 2.66 -7.81
C MET A 83 7.21 3.28 -8.27
N ASP A 84 7.92 3.97 -7.37
CA ASP A 84 9.20 4.64 -7.68
C ASP A 84 10.36 3.64 -7.90
N LEU A 85 10.28 2.44 -7.30
CA LEU A 85 11.35 1.44 -7.32
C LEU A 85 11.12 0.36 -8.39
N GLU A 86 9.86 0.02 -8.66
CA GLU A 86 9.45 -1.15 -9.44
C GLU A 86 8.25 -0.83 -10.38
N PRO A 87 8.33 0.21 -11.22
CA PRO A 87 7.17 0.76 -11.94
C PRO A 87 6.50 -0.26 -12.87
N ALA A 88 7.28 -1.12 -13.56
CA ALA A 88 6.74 -2.12 -14.46
C ALA A 88 5.86 -3.15 -13.72
N ARG A 89 6.27 -3.59 -12.53
CA ARG A 89 5.49 -4.54 -11.71
C ARG A 89 4.25 -3.86 -11.12
N CYS A 90 4.39 -2.60 -10.71
CA CYS A 90 3.28 -1.83 -10.17
C CYS A 90 2.19 -1.58 -11.22
N ARG A 91 2.55 -1.34 -12.49
CA ARG A 91 1.58 -1.21 -13.59
C ARG A 91 0.70 -2.45 -13.69
N VAL A 92 1.30 -3.64 -13.73
CA VAL A 92 0.56 -4.92 -13.80
C VAL A 92 -0.38 -5.07 -12.61
N ALA A 93 0.08 -4.71 -11.40
CA ALA A 93 -0.74 -4.77 -10.19
C ALA A 93 -1.93 -3.78 -10.25
N PHE A 94 -1.72 -2.54 -10.68
CA PHE A 94 -2.82 -1.58 -10.84
C PHE A 94 -3.81 -1.98 -11.93
N GLU A 95 -3.34 -2.52 -13.05
CA GLU A 95 -4.22 -3.06 -14.11
C GLU A 95 -5.09 -4.21 -13.58
N TYR A 96 -4.50 -5.12 -12.80
CA TYR A 96 -5.24 -6.19 -12.13
C TYR A 96 -6.30 -5.65 -11.15
N VAL A 97 -5.93 -4.70 -10.28
CA VAL A 97 -6.87 -4.09 -9.32
C VAL A 97 -7.99 -3.33 -10.05
N LYS A 98 -7.67 -2.57 -11.10
CA LYS A 98 -8.64 -1.87 -11.94
C LYS A 98 -9.62 -2.86 -12.60
N ALA A 99 -9.15 -4.01 -13.06
CA ALA A 99 -9.97 -5.03 -13.68
C ALA A 99 -10.97 -5.70 -12.70
N SER A 100 -10.73 -5.63 -11.39
CA SER A 100 -11.61 -6.25 -10.37
C SER A 100 -13.00 -5.63 -10.26
N GLN A 101 -13.21 -4.41 -10.78
CA GLN A 101 -14.46 -3.64 -10.70
C GLN A 101 -14.98 -3.37 -9.27
N ILE A 102 -14.17 -3.60 -8.22
CA ILE A 102 -14.51 -3.11 -6.88
C ILE A 102 -14.29 -1.60 -6.86
N MET A 103 -15.39 -0.85 -6.87
CA MET A 103 -15.45 0.56 -7.26
C MET A 103 -14.36 1.43 -6.60
N THR A 104 -14.15 1.30 -5.29
CA THR A 104 -13.15 2.10 -4.56
C THR A 104 -11.72 1.80 -5.01
N GLN A 105 -11.29 0.54 -4.99
CA GLN A 105 -9.93 0.15 -5.35
C GLN A 105 -9.67 0.30 -6.85
N ALA A 106 -10.67 0.01 -7.68
CA ALA A 106 -10.56 0.17 -9.13
C ALA A 106 -10.45 1.64 -9.56
N ALA A 107 -11.14 2.55 -8.85
CA ALA A 107 -10.99 3.99 -9.07
C ALA A 107 -9.59 4.47 -8.67
N ASP A 108 -9.09 4.07 -7.51
CA ASP A 108 -7.73 4.42 -7.04
C ASP A 108 -6.66 3.90 -8.01
N ALA A 109 -6.73 2.62 -8.40
CA ALA A 109 -5.80 2.04 -9.36
C ALA A 109 -5.85 2.75 -10.73
N SER A 110 -7.04 3.17 -11.17
CA SER A 110 -7.18 3.95 -12.41
C SER A 110 -6.50 5.31 -12.31
N LEU A 111 -6.59 5.98 -11.16
CA LEU A 111 -5.89 7.24 -10.92
C LEU A 111 -4.37 7.03 -10.90
N SER A 112 -3.88 5.97 -10.23
CA SER A 112 -2.45 5.63 -10.21
C SER A 112 -1.90 5.39 -11.61
N LEU A 113 -2.62 4.68 -12.48
CA LEU A 113 -2.19 4.47 -13.87
C LEU A 113 -2.07 5.78 -14.63
N LYS A 114 -3.04 6.70 -14.50
CA LYS A 114 -2.98 8.03 -15.11
C LYS A 114 -1.79 8.87 -14.62
N ILE A 115 -1.41 8.73 -13.35
CA ILE A 115 -0.20 9.34 -12.80
C ILE A 115 1.04 8.74 -13.46
N MET A 116 1.10 7.41 -13.60
CA MET A 116 2.21 6.72 -14.26
C MET A 116 2.32 7.06 -15.75
N ASP A 117 1.20 7.32 -16.42
CA ASP A 117 1.13 7.74 -17.82
C ASP A 117 1.38 9.25 -18.00
N GLY A 118 1.55 10.00 -16.92
CA GLY A 118 1.80 11.44 -16.94
C GLY A 118 0.58 12.29 -17.31
N GLU A 119 -0.61 11.68 -17.42
CA GLU A 119 -1.87 12.39 -17.68
C GLU A 119 -2.29 13.27 -16.51
N ILE A 120 -1.92 12.86 -15.29
CA ILE A 120 -2.20 13.57 -14.05
C ILE A 120 -0.88 13.79 -13.32
N ARG A 121 -0.58 15.05 -12.99
CA ARG A 121 0.54 15.36 -12.11
C ARG A 121 0.09 15.26 -10.65
N PRO A 122 0.81 14.54 -9.79
CA PRO A 122 0.53 14.56 -8.37
C PRO A 122 0.67 16.00 -7.87
N PHE A 123 -0.22 16.43 -6.98
CA PHE A 123 -0.10 17.71 -6.29
C PHE A 123 1.16 17.63 -5.42
N VAL A 124 2.21 18.34 -5.85
CA VAL A 124 3.51 18.42 -5.15
C VAL A 124 3.39 19.36 -3.96
#